data_AF-A0A852M845-F1
#
_entry.id   AF-A0A852M845-F1
#
_cell.length_a   1.000
_cell.length_b   1.000
_cell.length_c   1.000
_cell.angle_alpha   90.00
_cell.angle_beta   90.00
_cell.angle_gamma   90.00
#
_symmetry.space_group_name_H-M   'P 1'
#
loop_
_entity.id
_entity.type
_entity.pdbx_description
1 polymer ?
#
loop_
_entity_poly.entity_id
_entity_poly.type
_entity_poly.pdbx_seq_one_letter_code
_entity_poly.pdbx_strand_id
1 'polypeptide(L)'
;FLEQTCFNSPELTEDQLLLLLESLEEGIVSQQLKLVRTYTLHLPPNEGGPFCVDASLLSFPREKERKLTMAMVARSGVKLEEDGAVVCAEEAFSSMAALYASLYVLNVLSN
;
A
#
# COMPACT_ATOMS: atom_id res chain seq x y z
N PHE A 1 -27.59 10.26 -14.52
CA PHE A 1 -26.54 11.24 -14.13
C PHE A 1 -25.83 10.60 -12.97
N LEU A 2 -24.68 10.01 -13.29
CA LEU A 2 -24.10 8.84 -12.63
C LEU A 2 -23.48 9.17 -11.27
N GLU A 3 -23.49 8.16 -10.41
CA GLU A 3 -22.93 8.01 -9.06
C GLU A 3 -21.41 8.31 -8.99
N GLN A 4 -20.95 9.48 -9.41
CA GLN A 4 -19.52 9.78 -9.56
C GLN A 4 -18.90 10.54 -8.36
N THR A 5 -19.63 10.70 -7.24
CA THR A 5 -19.14 11.48 -6.09
C THR A 5 -18.76 10.64 -4.88
N CYS A 6 -19.13 9.36 -4.82
CA CYS A 6 -18.78 8.49 -3.68
C CYS A 6 -17.45 7.73 -3.83
N PHE A 7 -16.79 7.79 -5.00
CA PHE A 7 -15.50 7.11 -5.25
C PHE A 7 -14.27 8.01 -5.05
N ASN A 8 -14.45 9.27 -4.65
CA ASN A 8 -13.38 10.25 -4.44
C ASN A 8 -13.10 10.52 -2.96
N SER A 9 -13.35 9.55 -2.08
CA SER A 9 -12.79 9.62 -0.73
C SER A 9 -11.39 8.99 -0.75
N PRO A 10 -10.37 9.61 -0.12
CA PRO A 10 -9.09 8.97 0.18
C PRO A 10 -9.26 7.88 1.27
N GLU A 11 -10.34 7.12 1.22
CA GLU A 11 -10.67 6.08 2.19
C GLU A 11 -10.19 4.73 1.67
N LEU A 12 -9.68 3.92 2.58
CA LEU A 12 -9.35 2.54 2.28
C LEU A 12 -10.63 1.74 2.01
N THR A 13 -10.59 0.91 0.98
CA THR A 13 -11.67 -0.03 0.70
C THR A 13 -11.85 -1.03 1.84
N GLU A 14 -13.05 -1.60 1.99
CA GLU A 14 -13.33 -2.64 3.01
C GLU A 14 -12.34 -3.82 2.90
N ASP A 15 -12.04 -4.25 1.68
CA ASP A 15 -11.02 -5.27 1.39
C ASP A 15 -9.63 -4.88 1.93
N GLN A 16 -9.24 -3.60 1.82
CA GLN A 16 -7.96 -3.12 2.38
C GLN A 16 -7.97 -3.10 3.91
N LEU A 17 -9.11 -2.76 4.53
CA LEU A 17 -9.25 -2.81 5.99
C LEU A 17 -9.12 -4.24 6.52
N LEU A 18 -9.71 -5.23 5.83
CA LEU A 18 -9.55 -6.64 6.17
C LEU A 18 -8.08 -7.09 6.05
N LEU A 19 -7.39 -6.66 4.99
CA LEU A 19 -5.95 -6.95 4.83
C LEU A 19 -5.10 -6.28 5.92
N LEU A 20 -5.46 -5.08 6.38
CA LEU A 20 -4.78 -4.41 7.49
C LEU A 20 -4.95 -5.18 8.81
N LEU A 21 -6.15 -5.69 9.08
CA LEU A 21 -6.41 -6.53 10.25
C LEU A 21 -5.60 -7.83 10.20
N GLU A 22 -5.58 -8.51 9.06
CA GLU A 22 -4.77 -9.73 8.90
C GLU A 22 -3.27 -9.43 9.04
N SER A 23 -2.80 -8.27 8.57
CA SER A 23 -1.41 -7.84 8.73
C SER A 23 -1.02 -7.58 10.18
N LEU A 24 -1.98 -7.06 10.96
CA LEU A 24 -1.81 -6.84 12.39
C LEU A 24 -1.67 -8.18 13.13
N GLU A 25 -2.53 -9.15 12.81
CA GLU A 25 -2.46 -10.50 13.37
C GLU A 25 -1.15 -11.22 13.01
N GLU A 26 -0.67 -11.07 11.78
CA GLU A 26 0.61 -11.66 11.32
C GLU A 26 1.85 -10.88 11.80
N GLY A 27 1.68 -9.72 12.45
CA GLY A 27 2.79 -8.94 13.00
C GLY A 27 3.69 -8.26 11.96
N ILE A 28 3.20 -8.04 10.74
CA ILE A 28 3.98 -7.53 9.59
C ILE A 28 3.79 -6.03 9.31
N VAL A 29 2.96 -5.34 10.09
CA VAL A 29 2.62 -3.91 9.91
C VAL A 29 3.85 -3.03 9.84
N SER A 30 4.87 -3.28 10.67
CA SER A 30 6.10 -2.47 10.70
C SER A 30 6.93 -2.60 9.41
N GLN A 31 6.93 -3.78 8.77
CA GLN A 31 7.60 -4.03 7.51
C GLN A 31 6.80 -3.39 6.35
N GLN A 32 5.48 -3.54 6.35
CA GLN A 32 4.58 -2.90 5.38
C GLN A 32 4.70 -1.38 5.42
N LEU A 33 4.76 -0.78 6.61
CA LEU A 33 4.92 0.66 6.77
C LEU A 33 6.21 1.18 6.11
N LYS A 34 7.34 0.48 6.27
CA LYS A 34 8.62 0.87 5.62
C LYS A 34 8.51 0.87 4.10
N LEU A 35 7.85 -0.15 3.56
CA LEU A 35 7.64 -0.31 2.13
C LEU A 35 6.69 0.76 1.57
N VAL A 36 5.53 0.95 2.19
CA VAL A 36 4.54 1.97 1.78
C VAL A 36 5.13 3.37 1.89
N ARG A 37 5.90 3.66 2.95
CA ARG A 37 6.61 4.94 3.09
C ARG A 37 7.56 5.20 1.92
N THR A 38 8.27 4.17 1.48
CA THR A 38 9.19 4.26 0.35
C THR A 38 8.42 4.60 -0.92
N TYR A 39 7.27 3.96 -1.17
CA TYR A 39 6.40 4.30 -2.30
C TYR A 39 5.84 5.71 -2.23
N THR A 40 5.25 6.11 -1.11
CA THR A 40 4.67 7.46 -0.97
C THR A 40 5.70 8.57 -1.16
N LEU A 41 6.96 8.34 -0.79
CA LEU A 41 8.05 9.30 -1.02
C LEU A 41 8.47 9.40 -2.50
N HIS A 42 8.36 8.30 -3.25
CA HIS A 42 8.79 8.23 -4.65
C HIS A 42 7.64 8.45 -5.65
N LEU A 43 6.37 8.44 -5.22
CA LEU A 43 5.23 8.81 -6.06
C LEU A 43 5.24 10.33 -6.28
N PRO A 44 5.48 10.82 -7.51
CA PRO A 44 5.28 12.22 -7.83
C PRO A 44 3.77 12.49 -7.84
N PRO A 45 3.29 13.59 -7.25
CA PRO A 45 1.85 13.89 -7.19
C PRO A 45 1.19 14.11 -8.57
N ASN A 46 1.98 14.25 -9.65
CA ASN A 46 1.49 14.56 -11.01
C ASN A 46 2.15 13.72 -12.13
N GLU A 47 3.01 12.75 -11.82
CA GLU A 47 3.66 11.90 -12.83
C GLU A 47 3.43 10.43 -12.49
N GLY A 48 2.33 9.88 -13.03
CA GLY A 48 2.15 8.44 -13.08
C GLY A 48 3.24 7.84 -13.96
N GLY A 49 4.10 7.00 -13.40
CA GLY A 49 5.21 6.40 -14.13
C GLY A 49 5.80 5.21 -13.40
N PRO A 50 6.45 4.29 -14.12
CA PRO A 50 7.14 3.17 -13.49
C PRO A 50 8.37 3.67 -12.73
N PHE A 51 8.56 3.19 -11.51
CA PHE A 51 9.78 3.40 -10.75
C PHE A 51 10.21 2.09 -10.08
N CYS A 52 11.47 2.01 -9.65
CA CYS A 52 12.01 0.81 -9.02
C CYS A 52 12.29 1.09 -7.55
N VAL A 53 11.92 0.16 -6.68
CA VAL A 53 12.36 0.14 -5.28
C VAL A 53 13.30 -1.03 -5.04
N ASP A 54 14.08 -0.94 -3.97
CA ASP A 54 14.93 -2.05 -3.56
C ASP A 54 14.08 -3.31 -3.28
N ALA A 55 14.33 -4.37 -4.05
CA ALA A 55 13.67 -5.66 -3.91
C ALA A 55 13.84 -6.28 -2.51
N SER A 56 14.86 -5.86 -1.74
CA SER A 56 15.03 -6.24 -0.34
C SER A 56 13.83 -5.82 0.53
N LEU A 57 13.10 -4.76 0.16
CA LEU A 57 11.88 -4.34 0.83
C LEU A 57 10.73 -5.35 0.66
N LEU A 58 10.80 -6.22 -0.36
CA LEU A 58 9.86 -7.31 -0.62
C LEU A 58 10.28 -8.63 0.03
N SER A 59 11.39 -8.63 0.76
CA SER A 59 11.88 -9.81 1.48
C SER A 59 11.08 -10.06 2.75
N PHE A 60 9.87 -10.59 2.59
CA PHE A 60 9.08 -11.10 3.70
C PHE A 60 9.55 -12.52 4.08
N PRO A 61 9.61 -12.86 5.38
CA PRO A 61 10.00 -14.20 5.82
C PRO A 61 9.03 -15.29 5.34
N ARG A 62 7.76 -14.97 5.08
CA ARG A 62 6.78 -15.92 4.53
C ARG A 62 6.14 -15.40 3.23
N GLU A 63 5.89 -16.31 2.30
CA GLU A 63 5.20 -16.00 1.04
C GLU A 63 3.79 -15.42 1.27
N LYS A 64 3.10 -15.87 2.33
CA LYS A 64 1.80 -15.34 2.74
C LYS A 64 1.86 -13.83 2.99
N GLU A 65 2.84 -13.38 3.79
CA GLU A 65 3.01 -11.99 4.19
C GLU A 65 3.35 -11.09 2.98
N ARG A 66 4.14 -11.62 2.04
CA ARG A 66 4.43 -10.97 0.76
C ARG A 66 3.14 -10.79 -0.06
N LYS A 67 2.36 -11.86 -0.24
CA LYS A 67 1.09 -11.82 -0.99
C LYS A 67 0.09 -10.86 -0.37
N LEU A 68 0.01 -10.84 0.96
CA LEU A 68 -0.85 -9.94 1.71
C LEU A 68 -0.47 -8.48 1.44
N THR A 69 0.82 -8.15 1.54
CA THR A 69 1.33 -6.80 1.26
C THR A 69 1.09 -6.39 -0.20
N MET A 70 1.34 -7.29 -1.16
CA MET A 70 1.07 -7.03 -2.58
C MET A 70 -0.41 -6.76 -2.84
N ALA A 71 -1.31 -7.54 -2.23
CA ALA A 71 -2.75 -7.33 -2.37
C ALA A 71 -3.18 -5.97 -1.80
N MET A 72 -2.63 -5.57 -0.65
CA MET A 72 -2.95 -4.31 0.01
C MET A 72 -2.54 -3.09 -0.83
N VAL A 73 -1.33 -3.12 -1.39
CA VAL A 73 -0.76 -2.06 -2.23
C VAL A 73 -1.44 -2.01 -3.60
N ALA A 74 -1.80 -3.17 -4.17
CA ALA A 74 -2.57 -3.27 -5.41
C ALA A 74 -3.92 -2.57 -5.32
N ARG A 75 -4.61 -2.67 -4.17
CA ARG A 75 -5.88 -1.97 -3.93
C ARG A 75 -5.74 -0.46 -3.84
N SER A 76 -4.54 0.06 -3.60
CA SER A 76 -4.23 1.49 -3.67
C SER A 76 -3.87 1.96 -5.08
N GLY A 77 -4.04 1.14 -6.12
CA GLY A 77 -3.70 1.49 -7.50
C GLY A 77 -2.22 1.36 -7.84
N VAL A 78 -1.45 0.64 -7.01
CA VAL A 78 -0.02 0.41 -7.19
C VAL A 78 0.23 -1.06 -7.49
N LYS A 79 0.67 -1.37 -8.71
CA LYS A 79 1.09 -2.72 -9.08
C LYS A 79 2.56 -2.90 -8.74
N LEU A 80 2.84 -3.91 -7.95
CA LEU A 80 4.20 -4.29 -7.56
C LEU A 80 4.57 -5.60 -8.23
N GLU A 81 5.69 -5.59 -8.95
CA GLU A 81 6.28 -6.78 -9.58
C GLU A 81 7.29 -7.44 -8.64
N GLU A 82 7.56 -8.73 -8.83
CA GLU A 82 8.45 -9.50 -7.95
C GLU A 82 9.92 -9.04 -7.99
N ASP A 83 10.31 -8.33 -9.04
CA ASP A 83 11.65 -7.78 -9.24
C ASP A 83 11.85 -6.41 -8.57
N GLY A 84 10.82 -5.88 -7.90
CA GLY A 84 10.84 -4.56 -7.27
C GLY A 84 10.40 -3.42 -8.20
N ALA A 85 9.98 -3.71 -9.43
CA ALA A 85 9.36 -2.72 -10.30
C ALA A 85 7.97 -2.34 -9.79
N VAL A 86 7.68 -1.04 -9.81
CA VAL A 86 6.43 -0.46 -9.34
C VAL A 86 5.79 0.30 -10.48
N VAL A 87 4.51 0.03 -10.73
CA VAL A 87 3.70 0.76 -11.70
C VAL A 87 2.51 1.37 -10.97
N CYS A 88 2.35 2.69 -11.06
CA CYS A 88 1.30 3.42 -10.37
C CYS A 88 0.27 4.00 -11.33
N ALA A 89 -1.00 3.87 -10.97
CA ALA A 89 -2.07 4.67 -11.55
C ALA A 89 -1.92 6.15 -11.12
N GLU A 90 -2.41 7.08 -11.95
CA GLU A 90 -2.35 8.52 -11.67
C GLU A 90 -3.07 8.89 -10.36
N GLU A 91 -4.12 8.14 -10.00
CA GLU A 91 -4.93 8.34 -8.81
C GLU A 91 -4.40 7.62 -7.55
N ALA A 92 -3.28 6.90 -7.66
CA ALA A 92 -2.78 6.04 -6.58
C ALA A 92 -2.26 6.81 -5.36
N PHE A 93 -1.87 8.08 -5.53
CA PHE A 93 -1.23 8.87 -4.47
C PHE A 93 -2.12 9.02 -3.23
N SER A 94 -3.37 9.41 -3.41
CA SER A 94 -4.33 9.64 -2.30
C SER A 94 -4.59 8.35 -1.52
N SER A 95 -4.83 7.24 -2.23
CA SER A 95 -5.05 5.93 -1.62
C SER A 95 -3.80 5.39 -0.91
N MET A 96 -2.61 5.63 -1.47
CA MET A 96 -1.34 5.28 -0.83
C MET A 96 -1.06 6.13 0.42
N ALA A 97 -1.39 7.42 0.40
CA ALA A 97 -1.27 8.30 1.57
C ALA A 97 -2.22 7.86 2.70
N ALA A 98 -3.45 7.49 2.37
CA ALA A 98 -4.40 6.92 3.32
C ALA A 98 -3.88 5.60 3.92
N LEU A 99 -3.37 4.70 3.08
CA LEU A 99 -2.77 3.44 3.51
C LEU A 99 -1.58 3.67 4.46
N TYR A 100 -0.70 4.60 4.11
CA TYR A 100 0.42 4.99 4.96
C TYR A 100 -0.06 5.48 6.33
N ALA A 101 -1.06 6.37 6.38
CA ALA A 101 -1.60 6.89 7.62
C ALA A 101 -2.20 5.78 8.50
N SER A 102 -2.97 4.85 7.91
CA SER A 102 -3.54 3.71 8.62
C SER A 102 -2.47 2.77 9.17
N LEU A 103 -1.47 2.39 8.36
CA LEU A 103 -0.36 1.56 8.81
C LEU A 103 0.46 2.24 9.91
N TYR A 104 0.65 3.56 9.84
CA TYR A 104 1.35 4.32 10.86
C TYR A 104 0.60 4.27 12.19
N VAL A 105 -0.71 4.55 12.18
CA VAL A 105 -1.56 4.47 13.39
C VAL A 105 -1.54 3.06 13.97
N LEU A 106 -1.71 2.03 13.13
CA LEU A 106 -1.67 0.64 13.58
C LEU A 106 -0.32 0.28 14.20
N ASN A 107 0.79 0.65 13.57
CA ASN A 107 2.14 0.40 14.10
C ASN A 107 2.39 1.10 15.45
N VAL A 108 1.81 2.29 15.65
CA VAL A 108 1.89 3.00 16.94
C VAL A 108 1.04 2.33 18.01
N LEU A 109 -0.16 1.86 17.66
CA LEU A 109 -1.08 1.22 18.60
C LEU A 109 -0.70 -0.23 18.94
N SER A 110 0.07 -0.90 18.07
CA SER A 110 0.50 -2.28 18.25
C SER A 110 1.87 -2.43 18.92
N ASN A 111 2.50 -1.32 19.32
CA ASN A 111 3.73 -1.28 20.15
C ASN A 111 3.37 -1.00 21.61
#